data_AF-A0A7X8EI25-F1
#
_entry.id   AF-A0A7X8EI25-F1
#
_cell.length_a   1.000
_cell.length_b   1.000
_cell.length_c   1.000
_cell.angle_alpha   90.00
_cell.angle_beta   90.00
_cell.angle_gamma   90.00
#
_symmetry.space_group_name_H-M   'P 1'
#
loop_
_entity.id
_entity.type
_entity.pdbx_description
1 polymer ?
#
loop_
_entity_poly.entity_id
_entity_poly.type
_entity_poly.pdbx_seq_one_letter_code
_entity_poly.pdbx_strand_id
1 'polypeptide(L)' 'MKNLKTGITLIILGNVLYVSKDFFDNVTSSNFSDFTQGFLVGLGIGLNVIGIILVFVYLAKEEKKKNNN' A
#
# COMPACT_ATOMS: atom_id res chain seq x y z
N MET A 1 16.74 -2.49 7.36
CA MET A 1 15.41 -2.41 7.97
C MET A 1 14.55 -1.23 7.50
N LYS A 2 15.09 -0.05 7.15
CA LYS A 2 14.26 1.11 6.74
C LYS A 2 13.28 0.78 5.59
N ASN A 3 13.77 0.22 4.49
CA ASN A 3 12.94 -0.19 3.35
C ASN A 3 11.88 -1.24 3.71
N LEU A 4 12.22 -2.19 4.60
CA LEU A 4 11.26 -3.20 5.09
C LEU A 4 10.13 -2.56 5.90
N LYS A 5 10.48 -1.67 6.85
CA LYS A 5 9.48 -0.95 7.65
C LYS A 5 8.59 -0.10 6.77
N THR A 6 9.17 0.69 5.86
CA THR A 6 8.42 1.49 4.89
C THR A 6 7.53 0.64 4.01
N GLY A 7 8.02 -0.49 3.50
CA GLY A 7 7.24 -1.42 2.67
C GLY A 7 6.02 -1.98 3.41
N ILE A 8 6.22 -2.46 4.64
CA ILE A 8 5.12 -2.95 5.49
C ILE A 8 4.13 -1.84 5.81
N THR A 9 4.60 -0.64 6.15
CA THR A 9 3.71 0.51 6.42
C THR A 9 2.87 0.87 5.19
N LEU A 10 3.45 0.84 3.99
CA LEU A 10 2.70 1.10 2.75
C LEU A 10 1.63 0.04 2.49
N ILE A 11 1.92 -1.23 2.77
CA ILE A 11 0.93 -2.32 2.64
C ILE A 11 -0.22 -2.13 3.65
N ILE A 12 0.09 -1.80 4.90
CA ILE A 12 -0.94 -1.55 5.92
C ILE A 12 -1.80 -0.34 5.49
N LEU A 13 -1.16 0.76 5.05
CA LEU A 13 -1.86 1.95 4.61
C LEU A 13 -2.76 1.67 3.38
N GLY A 14 -2.27 0.88 2.41
CA GLY A 14 -3.05 0.46 1.26
C GLY A 14 -4.34 -0.29 1.65
N ASN A 15 -4.28 -1.16 2.65
CA ASN A 15 -5.45 -1.86 3.17
C ASN A 15 -6.39 -0.94 3.97
N VAL A 16 -5.85 0.02 4.75
CA VAL A 16 -6.68 1.02 5.46
C VAL A 16 -7.46 1.87 4.47
N LEU A 17 -6.87 2.26 3.34
CA LEU A 17 -7.56 3.01 2.29
C LEU A 17 -8.70 2.19 1.65
N TYR A 18 -8.51 0.88 1.53
CA TYR A 18 -9.55 -0.02 1.04
C TYR A 18 -10.78 0.00 1.95
N VAL A 19 -10.57 -0.09 3.27
CA VAL A 19 -11.66 0.02 4.27
C VAL A 19 -12.25 1.43 4.28
N SER A 20 -11.43 2.45 4.03
CA SER A 20 -11.88 3.85 4.00
C SER A 20 -12.87 4.12 2.85
N LYS A 21 -12.79 3.38 1.73
CA LYS A 21 -13.78 3.44 0.63
C LYS A 21 -15.19 3.22 1.16
N ASP A 22 -15.38 2.24 2.05
CA ASP A 22 -16.70 1.85 2.55
C ASP A 22 -17.35 2.97 3.39
N PHE A 23 -16.55 3.84 4.00
CA PHE A 23 -17.09 5.04 4.67
C PHE A 23 -17.67 6.04 3.68
N PHE A 24 -17.06 6.22 2.51
CA PHE A 24 -17.58 7.13 1.48
C PHE A 24 -18.79 6.57 0.75
N ASP A 25 -18.93 5.25 0.68
CA ASP A 25 -20.12 4.57 0.13
C ASP A 25 -21.39 4.87 0.95
N ASN A 26 -21.26 5.00 2.26
CA ASN A 26 -22.40 5.11 3.17
C ASN A 26 -22.88 6.55 3.45
N VAL A 27 -22.20 7.58 2.92
CA VAL A 27 -22.50 8.98 3.29
C VAL A 27 -23.46 9.65 2.31
N THR A 28 -23.22 9.61 1.00
CA THR A 28 -24.15 10.11 -0.06
C THR A 28 -23.63 9.74 -1.46
N SER A 29 -24.51 9.28 -2.35
CA SER A 29 -24.18 9.05 -3.77
C SER A 29 -24.00 10.39 -4.48
N SER A 30 -22.76 10.72 -4.85
CA SER A 30 -22.42 11.94 -5.60
C SER A 30 -21.23 11.68 -6.51
N ASN A 31 -21.11 12.44 -7.61
CA ASN A 31 -19.98 12.33 -8.54
C ASN A 31 -18.61 12.45 -7.84
N PHE A 32 -18.54 13.23 -6.75
CA PHE A 32 -17.34 13.37 -5.96
C PHE A 32 -17.06 12.13 -5.10
N SER A 33 -18.09 11.49 -4.55
CA SER A 33 -17.96 10.22 -3.83
C SER A 33 -17.43 9.13 -4.76
N ASP A 34 -18.01 8.98 -5.94
CA ASP A 34 -17.60 7.98 -6.93
C ASP A 34 -16.13 8.17 -7.37
N PHE A 35 -15.74 9.43 -7.63
CA PHE A 35 -14.34 9.77 -7.93
C PHE A 35 -13.41 9.42 -6.76
N THR A 36 -13.78 9.80 -5.54
CA THR A 36 -12.96 9.57 -4.34
C THR A 36 -12.81 8.07 -4.05
N GLN A 37 -13.86 7.27 -4.23
CA GLN A 37 -13.80 5.82 -4.12
C GLN A 37 -12.83 5.22 -5.13
N GLY A 38 -12.94 5.59 -6.40
CA GLY A 38 -12.02 5.14 -7.45
C GLY A 38 -10.57 5.54 -7.15
N PHE A 39 -10.38 6.77 -6.68
CA PHE A 39 -9.07 7.28 -6.26
C PHE A 39 -8.49 6.50 -5.07
N LEU A 40 -9.27 6.25 -4.01
CA LEU A 40 -8.84 5.49 -2.84
C LEU A 40 -8.47 4.05 -3.20
N VAL A 41 -9.25 3.39 -4.05
CA VAL A 41 -8.95 2.03 -4.55
C VAL A 41 -7.66 2.02 -5.36
N GLY A 42 -7.53 2.92 -6.33
CA GLY A 42 -6.32 3.03 -7.16
C GLY A 42 -5.07 3.32 -6.32
N LEU A 43 -5.17 4.24 -5.35
CA LEU A 43 -4.09 4.58 -4.45
C LEU A 43 -3.74 3.41 -3.51
N GLY A 44 -4.75 2.69 -3.00
CA GLY A 44 -4.55 1.49 -2.18
C GLY A 44 -3.79 0.38 -2.90
N ILE A 45 -4.16 0.10 -4.15
CA ILE A 45 -3.44 -0.86 -5.02
C ILE A 45 -2.01 -0.38 -5.27
N GLY A 46 -1.83 0.90 -5.62
CA GLY A 46 -0.51 1.48 -5.88
C GLY A 46 0.44 1.38 -4.68
N LEU A 47 -0.03 1.73 -3.48
CA LEU A 47 0.76 1.60 -2.25
C LEU A 47 1.12 0.15 -1.94
N ASN A 48 0.19 -0.80 -2.13
CA ASN A 48 0.47 -2.22 -1.94
C ASN A 48 1.56 -2.73 -2.89
N VAL A 49 1.49 -2.38 -4.18
CA VAL A 49 2.50 -2.76 -5.17
C VAL A 49 3.87 -2.21 -4.80
N ILE A 50 3.96 -0.91 -4.49
CA ILE A 50 5.23 -0.28 -4.07
C ILE A 50 5.76 -0.92 -2.78
N GLY A 51 4.87 -1.19 -1.81
CA GLY A 51 5.21 -1.81 -0.54
C GLY A 51 5.82 -3.19 -0.72
N ILE A 52 5.19 -4.05 -1.53
CA ILE A 52 5.69 -5.38 -1.87
C ILE A 52 7.06 -5.31 -2.54
N ILE A 53 7.24 -4.42 -3.53
CA ILE A 53 8.54 -4.21 -4.20
C ILE A 53 9.63 -3.85 -3.19
N LEU A 54 9.36 -2.92 -2.27
CA LEU A 54 10.32 -2.51 -1.24
C LEU A 54 10.70 -3.65 -0.29
N VAL A 55 9.74 -4.51 0.08
CA VAL A 55 9.98 -5.71 0.89
C VAL A 55 10.89 -6.67 0.14
N PHE A 56 10.60 -7.00 -1.13
CA PHE A 56 11.43 -7.90 -1.94
C PHE A 56 12.83 -7.35 -2.18
N VAL A 57 12.96 -6.06 -2.49
CA VAL A 57 14.27 -5.41 -2.66
C VAL A 57 15.08 -5.48 -1.37
N TYR A 58 14.43 -5.35 -0.21
CA TYR A 58 15.10 -5.51 1.07
C TYR A 58 15.58 -6.95 1.30
N LEU A 59 14.71 -7.94 1.09
CA LEU A 59 15.04 -9.37 1.26
C LEU A 59 16.20 -9.79 0.35
N ALA A 60 16.15 -9.40 -0.93
CA ALA A 60 17.24 -9.69 -1.88
C ALA A 60 18.58 -9.05 -1.47
N LYS A 61 18.55 -7.87 -0.84
CA LYS A 61 19.76 -7.22 -0.31
C LYS A 61 20.30 -7.91 0.94
N GLU A 62 19.44 -8.38 1.84
CA GLU A 62 19.87 -9.13 3.03
C GLU A 62 20.45 -10.49 2.68
N GLU A 63 19.81 -11.23 1.75
CA GLU A 63 20.32 -12.48 1.19
C GLU A 63 21.74 -12.33 0.65
N LYS A 64 21.98 -11.31 -0.19
CA LYS A 64 23.32 -11.02 -0.73
C LYS A 64 24.34 -10.67 0.35
N LYS A 65 23.93 -9.94 1.39
CA LYS A 65 24.81 -9.60 2.51
C LYS A 65 25.19 -10.84 3.33
N LYS A 66 24.26 -11.77 3.52
CA LYS A 66 24.49 -13.03 4.24
C LYS A 66 25.46 -13.94 3.49
N ASN A 67 25.38 -14.01 2.16
CA ASN A 67 26.27 -14.87 1.35
C ASN A 67 27.69 -14.32 1.16
N ASN A 68 27.94 -13.04 1.49
CA ASN A 68 29.23 -12.38 1.35
C ASN A 68 29.99 -12.22 2.68
N ASN A 69 29.45 -12.74 3.79
CA ASN A 69 30.01 -12.72 5.14
C ASN A 69 30.27 -14.14 5.64
#